data_AF-A0A3A2ZGM9-F1
#
_entry.id   AF-A0A3A2ZGM9-F1
#
_cell.length_a   1.000
_cell.length_b   1.000
_cell.length_c   1.000
_cell.angle_alpha   90.00
_cell.angle_beta   90.00
_cell.angle_gamma   90.00
#
_symmetry.space_group_name_H-M   'P 1'
#
loop_
_entity.id
_entity.type
_entity.pdbx_description
1 polymer ?
#
loop_
_entity_poly.entity_id
_entity_poly.type
_entity_poly.pdbx_seq_one_letter_code
_entity_poly.pdbx_strand_id
1 'polypeptide(L)'
;MWDVHTRIGGFAGTNLQAVQCPTSAPVTAECLAAYMSMHITKSARDVYVENAWIWTADHDLDNGEDTRISVYTGRGLLVEGKNIWLYATGVEHHSLYQFHFSGAESVVAGFIQTETP
;
A
#
# COMPACT_ATOMS: atom_id res chain seq x y z
N MET A 1 -7.97 7.96 11.10
CA MET A 1 -6.92 6.95 11.31
C MET A 1 -5.66 7.68 11.75
N TRP A 2 -4.99 7.16 12.78
CA TRP A 2 -3.73 7.69 13.29
C TRP A 2 -2.83 6.52 13.64
N ASP A 3 -1.62 6.46 13.07
CA ASP A 3 -0.67 5.37 13.32
C ASP A 3 -1.27 3.99 12.99
N VAL A 4 -1.96 3.92 11.85
CA VAL A 4 -2.57 2.70 11.32
C VAL A 4 -2.03 2.47 9.92
N HIS A 5 -1.48 1.27 9.70
CA HIS A 5 -0.75 0.91 8.49
C HIS A 5 -1.43 -0.26 7.77
N THR A 6 -1.30 -0.28 6.45
CA THR A 6 -1.53 -1.49 5.65
C THR A 6 -0.17 -2.05 5.29
N ARG A 7 0.16 -3.24 5.78
CA ARG A 7 1.43 -3.92 5.49
C ARG A 7 1.12 -5.24 4.80
N ILE A 8 1.44 -5.37 3.52
CA ILE A 8 1.06 -6.52 2.68
C ILE A 8 2.30 -7.29 2.26
N GLY A 9 2.45 -8.51 2.79
CA GLY A 9 3.59 -9.39 2.53
C GLY A 9 4.85 -8.99 3.30
N GLY A 10 5.93 -9.76 3.14
CA GLY A 10 7.25 -9.44 3.68
C GLY A 10 7.40 -9.56 5.19
N PHE A 11 6.55 -10.33 5.87
CA PHE A 11 6.71 -10.65 7.30
C PHE A 11 6.07 -12.00 7.67
N ALA A 12 6.46 -12.52 8.82
CA ALA A 12 6.00 -13.79 9.37
C ALA A 12 4.47 -13.86 9.48
N GLY A 13 3.91 -14.96 9.00
CA GLY A 13 2.46 -15.20 8.99
C GLY A 13 1.74 -14.76 7.72
N THR A 14 2.42 -14.03 6.82
CA THR A 14 1.83 -13.66 5.51
C THR A 14 1.90 -14.79 4.48
N ASN A 15 2.85 -15.72 4.62
CA ASN A 15 3.27 -16.66 3.58
C ASN A 15 3.68 -15.99 2.26
N LEU A 16 4.12 -14.72 2.33
CA LEU A 16 4.56 -13.89 1.21
C LEU A 16 5.97 -13.35 1.53
N GLN A 17 6.88 -14.26 1.88
CA GLN A 17 8.25 -13.98 2.30
C GLN A 17 9.24 -14.44 1.22
N ALA A 18 10.55 -14.28 1.45
CA ALA A 18 11.57 -14.57 0.45
C ALA A 18 11.56 -16.02 -0.07
N VAL A 19 11.07 -16.95 0.75
CA VAL A 19 10.94 -18.37 0.37
C VAL A 19 9.84 -18.57 -0.69
N GLN A 20 8.72 -17.83 -0.59
CA GLN A 20 7.57 -17.98 -1.48
C GLN A 20 7.64 -17.05 -2.68
N CYS A 21 8.12 -15.81 -2.46
CA CYS A 21 8.05 -14.73 -3.44
C CYS A 21 9.43 -14.13 -3.78
N PRO A 22 10.45 -14.93 -4.15
CA PRO A 22 11.75 -14.39 -4.53
C PRO A 22 11.68 -13.63 -5.86
N THR A 23 12.45 -12.55 -5.98
CA THR A 23 12.53 -11.74 -7.23
C THR A 23 13.07 -12.51 -8.44
N SER A 24 13.74 -13.64 -8.22
CA SER A 24 14.28 -14.50 -9.28
C SER A 24 13.24 -15.47 -9.88
N ALA A 25 12.07 -15.62 -9.26
CA ALA A 25 11.02 -16.50 -9.76
C ALA A 25 10.14 -15.80 -10.82
N PRO A 26 9.53 -16.57 -11.74
CA PRO A 26 8.48 -16.03 -12.61
C PRO A 26 7.29 -15.48 -11.81
N VAL A 27 6.52 -14.58 -12.43
CA VAL A 27 5.26 -14.09 -11.86
C VAL A 27 4.35 -15.29 -11.56
N THR A 28 3.83 -15.32 -10.33
CA THR A 28 3.07 -16.47 -9.83
C THR A 28 1.84 -16.02 -9.04
N ALA A 29 0.78 -16.84 -9.07
CA ALA A 29 -0.49 -16.51 -8.43
C ALA A 29 -0.39 -16.55 -6.89
N GLU A 30 0.54 -17.32 -6.35
CA GLU A 30 0.84 -17.46 -4.93
C GLU A 30 1.33 -16.15 -4.31
N CYS A 31 1.90 -15.25 -5.12
CA CYS A 31 2.39 -13.93 -4.67
C CYS A 31 1.40 -12.79 -4.94
N LEU A 32 0.20 -13.08 -5.47
CA LEU A 32 -0.90 -12.12 -5.54
C LEU A 32 -1.49 -11.92 -4.14
N ALA A 33 -1.41 -10.70 -3.62
CA ALA A 33 -1.72 -10.44 -2.21
C ALA A 33 -3.03 -9.68 -2.01
N ALA A 34 -3.27 -8.61 -2.77
CA ALA A 34 -4.47 -7.81 -2.61
C ALA A 34 -4.89 -7.03 -3.87
N TYR A 35 -6.19 -6.75 -3.97
CA TYR A 35 -6.76 -5.94 -5.03
C TYR A 35 -6.48 -4.43 -4.84
N MET A 36 -6.64 -3.95 -3.60
CA MET A 36 -6.47 -2.55 -3.20
C MET A 36 -6.20 -2.47 -1.70
N SER A 37 -5.30 -1.57 -1.30
CA SER A 37 -4.91 -1.40 0.11
C SER A 37 -5.84 -0.48 0.90
N MET A 38 -6.37 0.58 0.28
CA MET A 38 -7.34 1.48 0.92
C MET A 38 -8.28 2.15 -0.09
N HIS A 39 -9.58 2.22 0.23
CA HIS A 39 -10.60 2.91 -0.57
C HIS A 39 -11.40 3.91 0.29
N ILE A 40 -11.20 5.19 0.04
CA ILE A 40 -12.07 6.26 0.52
C ILE A 40 -13.18 6.45 -0.52
N THR A 41 -14.33 5.84 -0.28
CA THR A 41 -15.45 5.78 -1.23
C THR A 41 -16.11 7.14 -1.47
N LYS A 42 -16.90 7.24 -2.56
CA LYS A 42 -17.66 8.44 -2.95
C LYS A 42 -18.56 9.02 -1.86
N SER A 43 -19.10 8.18 -0.98
CA SER A 43 -19.97 8.62 0.12
C SER A 43 -19.21 9.06 1.37
N ALA A 44 -17.91 8.77 1.45
CA ALA A 44 -17.09 9.13 2.61
C ALA A 44 -16.95 10.65 2.75
N ARG A 45 -17.08 11.13 3.99
CA ARG A 45 -16.94 12.54 4.36
C ARG A 45 -16.03 12.66 5.58
N ASP A 46 -15.31 13.76 5.65
CA ASP A 46 -14.56 14.19 6.83
C ASP A 46 -13.56 13.13 7.34
N VAL A 47 -12.75 12.60 6.43
CA VAL A 47 -11.78 11.55 6.73
C VAL A 47 -10.42 12.15 7.03
N TYR A 48 -9.92 11.87 8.24
CA TYR A 48 -8.57 12.23 8.65
C TYR A 48 -7.67 10.99 8.69
N VAL A 49 -6.53 11.05 8.01
CA VAL A 49 -5.49 10.01 8.01
C VAL A 49 -4.16 10.69 8.30
N GLU A 50 -3.50 10.27 9.37
CA GLU A 50 -2.15 10.74 9.69
C GLU A 50 -1.23 9.60 10.09
N ASN A 51 0.05 9.73 9.70
CA ASN A 51 1.10 8.76 9.97
C ASN A 51 0.67 7.36 9.54
N ALA A 52 0.30 7.23 8.27
CA ALA A 52 -0.18 5.99 7.69
C ALA A 52 0.77 5.53 6.59
N TRP A 53 1.23 4.29 6.72
CA TRP A 53 2.08 3.65 5.72
C TRP A 53 1.30 2.52 5.06
N ILE A 54 1.07 2.64 3.76
CA ILE A 54 0.31 1.71 2.95
C ILE A 54 1.31 1.06 2.01
N TRP A 55 1.83 -0.08 2.43
CA TRP A 55 3.04 -0.67 1.87
C TRP A 55 2.75 -2.08 1.36
N THR A 56 3.09 -2.31 0.10
CA THR A 56 3.29 -3.65 -0.45
C THR A 56 4.76 -4.00 -0.33
N ALA A 57 5.07 -5.19 0.17
CA ALA A 57 6.44 -5.50 0.53
C ALA A 57 7.38 -5.60 -0.66
N ASP A 58 8.45 -4.80 -0.63
CA ASP A 58 9.59 -4.89 -1.55
C ASP A 58 10.71 -5.78 -1.00
N HIS A 59 10.74 -6.03 0.32
CA HIS A 59 11.67 -6.94 0.99
C HIS A 59 11.02 -7.71 2.15
N ASP A 60 11.67 -8.80 2.55
CA ASP A 60 11.30 -9.61 3.72
C ASP A 60 11.91 -9.02 5.00
N LEU A 61 11.07 -8.56 5.91
CA LEU A 61 11.46 -7.91 7.17
C LEU A 61 12.03 -8.88 8.20
N ASP A 62 11.62 -10.15 8.15
CA ASP A 62 11.86 -11.10 9.25
C ASP A 62 13.02 -12.08 8.95
N ASN A 63 13.73 -11.89 7.84
CA ASN A 63 14.87 -12.75 7.49
C ASN A 63 16.24 -12.18 7.88
N GLY A 64 16.30 -10.92 8.33
CA GLY A 64 17.51 -10.24 8.81
C GLY A 64 18.48 -9.76 7.73
N GLU A 65 18.21 -10.04 6.45
CA GLU A 65 19.06 -9.71 5.30
C GLU A 65 18.39 -8.72 4.33
N ASP A 66 17.20 -8.19 4.68
CA ASP A 66 16.36 -7.32 3.85
C ASP A 66 16.22 -7.85 2.41
N THR A 67 16.03 -9.16 2.27
CA THR A 67 16.03 -9.79 0.96
C THR A 67 14.83 -9.32 0.16
N ARG A 68 15.10 -8.80 -1.05
CA ARG A 68 14.05 -8.33 -1.95
C ARG A 68 13.11 -9.45 -2.38
N ILE A 69 11.83 -9.13 -2.45
CA ILE A 69 10.75 -10.04 -2.83
C ILE A 69 9.86 -9.43 -3.91
N SER A 70 9.01 -10.25 -4.53
CA SER A 70 8.01 -9.81 -5.50
C SER A 70 6.62 -10.16 -5.03
N VAL A 71 5.97 -9.22 -4.34
CA VAL A 71 4.58 -9.30 -3.89
C VAL A 71 3.72 -8.40 -4.76
N TYR A 72 2.57 -8.91 -5.19
CA TYR A 72 1.73 -8.21 -6.17
C TYR A 72 0.44 -7.69 -5.53
N THR A 73 0.35 -6.36 -5.43
CA THR A 73 -0.87 -5.65 -5.05
C THR A 73 -1.28 -4.70 -6.16
N GLY A 74 -2.56 -4.71 -6.52
CA GLY A 74 -3.05 -3.92 -7.65
C GLY A 74 -2.98 -2.40 -7.40
N ARG A 75 -3.54 -1.92 -6.29
CA ARG A 75 -3.86 -0.50 -6.06
C ARG A 75 -3.52 -0.07 -4.64
N GLY A 76 -2.95 1.11 -4.48
CA GLY A 76 -2.68 1.68 -3.16
C GLY A 76 -3.92 2.31 -2.53
N LEU A 77 -3.98 3.63 -2.55
CA LEU A 77 -5.04 4.45 -1.99
C LEU A 77 -5.91 5.08 -3.10
N LEU A 78 -7.16 4.65 -3.19
CA LEU A 78 -8.19 5.30 -4.00
C LEU A 78 -9.01 6.28 -3.14
N VAL A 79 -9.12 7.52 -3.58
CA VAL A 79 -9.91 8.57 -2.93
C VAL A 79 -10.96 9.12 -3.88
N GLU A 80 -12.22 9.02 -3.48
CA GLU A 80 -13.37 9.55 -4.23
C GLU A 80 -14.30 10.42 -3.35
N GLY A 81 -14.01 10.51 -2.04
CA GLY A 81 -14.82 11.22 -1.06
C GLY A 81 -14.60 12.74 -1.03
N LYS A 82 -15.10 13.37 0.03
CA LYS A 82 -15.00 14.83 0.25
C LYS A 82 -14.49 15.17 1.66
N ASN A 83 -13.75 16.27 1.78
CA ASN A 83 -13.14 16.75 3.03
C ASN A 83 -12.17 15.69 3.60
N ILE A 84 -11.06 15.50 2.91
CA ILE A 84 -10.08 14.45 3.22
C ILE A 84 -8.77 15.10 3.62
N TRP A 85 -8.19 14.66 4.73
CA TRP A 85 -6.86 15.07 5.19
C TRP A 85 -5.93 13.86 5.22
N LEU A 86 -4.86 13.93 4.44
CA LEU A 86 -3.81 12.92 4.37
C LEU A 86 -2.48 13.57 4.81
N TYR A 87 -2.14 13.40 6.08
CA TYR A 87 -0.91 13.94 6.66
C TYR A 87 0.13 12.84 6.81
N ALA A 88 1.36 13.07 6.33
CA ALA A 88 2.46 12.09 6.40
C ALA A 88 2.02 10.67 5.99
N THR A 89 1.45 10.54 4.79
CA THR A 89 0.96 9.26 4.26
C THR A 89 1.91 8.75 3.18
N GLY A 90 2.47 7.55 3.37
CA GLY A 90 3.27 6.84 2.37
C GLY A 90 2.44 5.76 1.69
N VAL A 91 2.47 5.68 0.37
CA VAL A 91 1.81 4.59 -0.38
C VAL A 91 2.78 4.05 -1.42
N GLU A 92 3.17 2.79 -1.31
CA GLU A 92 4.33 2.27 -2.04
C GLU A 92 4.11 0.88 -2.65
N HIS A 93 4.74 0.65 -3.79
CA HIS A 93 4.91 -0.65 -4.46
C HIS A 93 3.62 -1.32 -4.97
N HIS A 94 2.60 -0.53 -5.31
CA HIS A 94 1.38 -1.04 -5.96
C HIS A 94 1.53 -0.99 -7.49
N SER A 95 1.04 -2.02 -8.20
CA SER A 95 1.30 -2.18 -9.64
C SER A 95 0.63 -1.16 -10.54
N LEU A 96 -0.56 -0.66 -10.18
CA LEU A 96 -1.31 0.28 -11.03
C LEU A 96 -1.15 1.75 -10.60
N TYR A 97 -1.25 2.02 -9.30
CA TYR A 97 -1.04 3.36 -8.74
C TYR A 97 -0.82 3.29 -7.24
N GLN A 98 -0.06 4.27 -6.74
CA GLN A 98 0.09 4.52 -5.32
C GLN A 98 -1.10 5.32 -4.77
N PHE A 99 -1.30 6.54 -5.29
CA PHE A 99 -2.48 7.35 -5.01
C PHE A 99 -3.32 7.53 -6.27
N HIS A 100 -4.65 7.49 -6.12
CA HIS A 100 -5.57 7.88 -7.18
C HIS A 100 -6.72 8.69 -6.58
N PHE A 101 -6.84 9.95 -6.98
CA PHE A 101 -7.96 10.82 -6.63
C PHE A 101 -8.94 10.85 -7.81
N SER A 102 -10.12 10.25 -7.66
CA SER A 102 -11.12 10.12 -8.72
C SER A 102 -12.42 10.80 -8.30
N GLY A 103 -12.70 11.98 -8.86
CA GLY A 103 -13.87 12.78 -8.49
C GLY A 103 -13.88 13.25 -7.04
N ALA A 104 -12.75 13.19 -6.33
CA ALA A 104 -12.62 13.66 -4.96
C ALA A 104 -12.67 15.19 -4.88
N GLU A 105 -13.24 15.71 -3.80
CA GLU A 105 -13.36 17.16 -3.55
C GLU A 105 -12.76 17.53 -2.19
N SER A 106 -12.13 18.72 -2.09
CA SER A 106 -11.62 19.24 -0.82
C SER A 106 -10.66 18.27 -0.12
N VAL A 107 -9.52 18.00 -0.78
CA VAL A 107 -8.48 17.11 -0.28
C VAL A 107 -7.24 17.94 0.09
N VAL A 108 -6.74 17.77 1.30
CA VAL A 108 -5.38 18.18 1.69
C VAL A 108 -4.53 16.93 1.80
N ALA A 109 -3.38 16.94 1.16
CA ALA A 109 -2.40 15.87 1.22
C ALA A 109 -1.00 16.47 1.38
N GLY A 110 -0.29 16.16 2.47
CA GLY A 110 1.03 16.72 2.72
C GLY A 110 1.71 16.21 3.99
N PHE A 111 2.99 15.83 3.98
CA PHE A 111 3.72 15.32 2.82
C PHE A 111 3.13 13.96 2.39
N ILE A 112 3.11 13.68 1.07
CA ILE A 112 2.82 12.35 0.53
C ILE A 112 4.07 11.78 -0.12
N GLN A 113 4.29 10.49 0.04
CA GLN A 113 5.45 9.78 -0.48
C GLN A 113 5.01 8.54 -1.27
N THR A 114 5.77 8.20 -2.31
CA THR A 114 5.52 7.03 -3.15
C THR A 114 6.80 6.39 -3.67
N GLU A 115 6.77 5.07 -3.85
CA GLU A 115 7.73 4.31 -4.66
C GLU A 115 7.00 3.39 -5.66
N THR A 116 7.58 3.22 -6.85
CA THR A 116 7.16 2.20 -7.82
C THR A 116 7.64 0.83 -7.31
N PRO A 117 6.88 -0.26 -7.52
CA PRO A 117 7.38 -1.60 -7.23
C PRO A 117 8.62 -1.97 -8.06
#